data_AF-A0A7S4HQU8-F1
#
_entry.id   AF-A0A7S4HQU8-F1
#
_cell.length_a   1.000
_cell.length_b   1.000
_cell.length_c   1.000
_cell.angle_alpha   90.00
_cell.angle_beta   90.00
_cell.angle_gamma   90.00
#
_symmetry.space_group_name_H-M   'P 1'
#
loop_
_entity.id
_entity.type
_entity.pdbx_description
1 polymer ?
#
loop_
_entity_poly.entity_id
_entity_poly.type
_entity_poly.pdbx_seq_one_letter_code
_entity_poly.pdbx_strand_id
1 'polypeptide(L)'
;ISPASFENVKAKWYPEINHHCPNVPILVVGTKLDLREDKATIERLAEKKLAPVTHQQGLQLQKEIGAAKYLECSALTQKGLKAVFDEAIRTVLCPAAKPKKKKGGCSLI
;
A
#
# COMPACT_ATOMS: atom_id res chain seq x y z
N ILE A 1 -6.27 7.91 -5.39
CA ILE A 1 -7.36 8.92 -5.39
C ILE A 1 -8.78 8.39 -5.18
N SER A 2 -9.07 7.12 -5.45
CA SER A 2 -10.41 6.54 -5.26
C SER A 2 -10.48 5.87 -3.89
N PRO A 3 -11.31 6.34 -2.93
CA PRO A 3 -11.45 5.71 -1.62
C PRO A 3 -11.92 4.26 -1.70
N ALA A 4 -12.85 3.96 -2.60
CA ALA A 4 -13.34 2.59 -2.81
C ALA A 4 -12.21 1.64 -3.25
N SER A 5 -11.30 2.09 -4.12
CA SER A 5 -10.16 1.26 -4.53
C SER A 5 -9.19 1.02 -3.38
N PHE A 6 -9.04 2.00 -2.48
CA PHE A 6 -8.20 1.88 -1.29
C PHE A 6 -8.78 0.88 -0.28
N GLU A 7 -10.09 0.93 -0.02
CA GLU A 7 -10.78 -0.03 0.86
C GLU A 7 -10.70 -1.47 0.32
N ASN A 8 -10.83 -1.64 -1.00
CA ASN A 8 -10.73 -2.94 -1.65
C ASN A 8 -9.35 -3.62 -1.43
N VAL A 9 -8.28 -2.86 -1.16
CA VAL A 9 -6.97 -3.47 -0.86
C VAL A 9 -7.08 -4.39 0.35
N LYS A 10 -7.71 -3.92 1.43
CA LYS A 10 -7.87 -4.70 2.66
C LYS A 10 -9.00 -5.72 2.55
N ALA A 11 -10.10 -5.35 1.90
CA ALA A 11 -11.29 -6.19 1.84
C ALA A 11 -11.20 -7.35 0.84
N LYS A 12 -10.41 -7.21 -0.24
CA LYS A 12 -10.37 -8.17 -1.34
C LYS A 12 -8.95 -8.60 -1.71
N TRP A 13 -8.12 -7.65 -2.12
CA TRP A 13 -6.84 -7.97 -2.75
C TRP A 13 -5.84 -8.61 -1.78
N TYR A 14 -5.71 -8.07 -0.57
CA TYR A 14 -4.81 -8.64 0.43
C TYR A 14 -5.20 -10.07 0.85
N PRO A 15 -6.47 -10.36 1.20
CA PRO A 15 -6.92 -11.74 1.47
C PRO A 15 -6.63 -12.70 0.31
N GLU A 16 -6.92 -12.27 -0.92
CA GLU A 16 -6.70 -13.09 -2.13
C GLU A 16 -5.22 -13.42 -2.35
N ILE A 17 -4.34 -12.41 -2.27
CA ILE A 17 -2.89 -12.59 -2.43
C ILE A 17 -2.34 -13.46 -1.29
N ASN A 18 -2.75 -13.21 -0.04
CA ASN A 18 -2.27 -13.97 1.10
C ASN A 18 -2.74 -15.44 1.07
N HIS A 19 -3.87 -15.72 0.44
CA HIS A 19 -4.37 -17.09 0.24
C HIS A 19 -3.54 -17.85 -0.81
N HIS A 20 -3.32 -17.26 -1.99
CA HIS A 20 -2.64 -17.93 -3.10
C HIS A 20 -1.10 -17.87 -3.01
N CYS A 21 -0.57 -16.81 -2.43
CA CYS A 21 0.86 -16.49 -2.40
C CYS A 21 1.32 -16.13 -0.98
N PRO A 22 1.22 -17.06 -0.01
CA PRO A 22 1.64 -16.79 1.36
C PRO A 22 3.15 -16.49 1.41
N ASN A 23 3.55 -15.56 2.28
CA ASN A 23 4.94 -15.15 2.51
C ASN A 23 5.64 -14.39 1.37
N VAL A 24 4.97 -14.09 0.26
CA VAL A 24 5.51 -13.23 -0.80
C VAL A 24 5.51 -11.77 -0.33
N PRO A 25 6.59 -11.00 -0.53
CA PRO A 25 6.61 -9.59 -0.17
C PRO A 25 5.57 -8.78 -0.96
N ILE A 26 4.82 -7.92 -0.26
CA ILE A 26 3.80 -7.06 -0.85
C ILE A 26 4.27 -5.62 -0.80
N LEU A 27 4.10 -4.88 -1.90
CA LEU A 27 4.24 -3.43 -1.97
C LEU A 27 2.88 -2.80 -2.22
N VAL A 28 2.53 -1.76 -1.47
CA VAL A 28 1.31 -0.98 -1.69
C VAL A 28 1.67 0.28 -2.46
N VAL A 29 1.05 0.48 -3.63
CA VAL A 29 1.34 1.63 -4.49
C VAL A 29 0.08 2.49 -4.67
N GLY A 30 0.13 3.72 -4.17
CA GLY A 30 -0.85 4.76 -4.45
C GLY A 30 -0.62 5.37 -5.83
N THR A 31 -1.55 5.16 -6.76
CA THR A 31 -1.45 5.68 -8.13
C THR A 31 -2.21 6.99 -8.34
N LYS A 32 -1.91 7.67 -9.44
CA LYS A 32 -2.49 8.95 -9.86
C LYS A 32 -2.26 10.06 -8.83
N LEU A 33 -1.03 10.16 -8.32
CA LEU A 33 -0.66 11.16 -7.31
C LEU A 33 -0.96 12.60 -7.75
N ASP A 34 -0.85 12.89 -9.05
CA ASP A 34 -1.19 14.16 -9.68
C ASP A 34 -2.63 14.61 -9.38
N LEU A 35 -3.57 13.67 -9.30
CA LEU A 35 -4.98 13.97 -9.05
C LEU A 35 -5.30 14.27 -7.57
N ARG A 36 -4.32 14.18 -6.66
CA ARG A 36 -4.52 14.54 -5.25
C ARG A 36 -4.68 16.05 -5.04
N GLU A 37 -4.02 16.85 -5.89
CA GLU A 37 -4.03 18.31 -5.84
C GLU A 37 -4.88 18.94 -6.97
N ASP A 38 -5.43 18.10 -7.86
CA ASP A 38 -6.30 18.52 -8.95
C ASP A 38 -7.67 18.99 -8.42
N LYS A 39 -7.97 20.27 -8.63
CA LYS A 39 -9.20 20.91 -8.12
C LYS A 39 -10.46 20.21 -8.63
N ALA A 40 -10.53 19.91 -9.92
CA ALA A 40 -11.68 19.25 -10.51
C ALA A 40 -11.93 17.86 -9.89
N THR A 41 -10.87 17.10 -9.63
CA THR A 41 -10.96 15.81 -8.94
C THR A 41 -11.42 15.97 -7.49
N ILE A 42 -10.90 16.96 -6.77
CA ILE A 42 -11.30 17.24 -5.38
C ILE A 42 -12.78 17.63 -5.31
N GLU A 43 -13.24 18.54 -6.16
CA GLU A 43 -14.64 18.98 -6.23
C GLU A 43 -15.58 17.80 -6.52
N ARG A 44 -15.26 16.99 -7.53
CA ARG A 44 -16.03 15.78 -7.89
C ARG A 44 -16.09 14.74 -6.76
N LEU A 45 -15.04 14.63 -5.96
CA LEU A 45 -15.04 13.76 -4.78
C LEU A 45 -15.87 14.38 -3.64
N ALA A 46 -15.77 15.70 -3.44
CA ALA A 46 -16.53 16.43 -2.43
C ALA A 46 -18.05 16.37 -2.68
N GLU A 47 -18.50 16.43 -3.94
CA GLU A 47 -19.91 16.19 -4.32
C GLU A 47 -20.44 14.85 -3.79
N LYS A 48 -19.55 13.85 -3.71
CA LYS A 48 -19.85 12.50 -3.18
C LYS A 48 -19.53 12.36 -1.70
N LYS A 49 -19.20 13.45 -1.00
CA LYS A 49 -18.73 13.48 0.40
C LYS A 49 -17.48 12.62 0.63
N LEU A 50 -16.63 12.52 -0.38
CA LEU A 50 -15.37 11.77 -0.35
C LEU A 50 -14.19 12.74 -0.45
N ALA A 51 -13.02 12.27 -0.01
CA ALA A 51 -11.76 13.00 -0.14
C ALA A 51 -10.69 12.09 -0.79
N PRO A 52 -9.69 12.67 -1.47
CA PRO A 52 -8.53 11.91 -1.93
C PRO A 52 -7.83 11.21 -0.77
N VAL A 53 -7.39 9.97 -1.01
CA VAL A 53 -6.58 9.22 -0.05
C VAL A 53 -5.27 9.96 0.24
N THR A 54 -5.00 10.20 1.52
CA THR A 54 -3.79 10.87 2.01
C THR A 54 -2.61 9.92 2.11
N HIS A 55 -1.40 10.47 2.14
CA HIS A 55 -0.18 9.69 2.34
C HIS A 55 -0.18 8.92 3.68
N GLN A 56 -0.68 9.56 4.75
CA GLN A 56 -0.79 8.95 6.07
C GLN A 56 -1.73 7.73 6.08
N GLN A 57 -2.87 7.81 5.39
CA GLN A 57 -3.77 6.66 5.23
C GLN A 57 -3.08 5.51 4.48
N GLY A 58 -2.29 5.82 3.44
CA GLY A 58 -1.48 4.84 2.73
C GLY A 58 -0.45 4.12 3.61
N LEU A 59 0.28 4.87 4.43
CA LEU A 59 1.23 4.32 5.40
C LEU A 59 0.52 3.43 6.44
N GLN A 60 -0.65 3.85 6.91
CA GLN A 60 -1.44 3.06 7.85
C GLN A 60 -1.89 1.73 7.22
N LEU A 61 -2.39 1.76 5.98
CA LEU A 61 -2.76 0.55 5.25
C LEU A 61 -1.58 -0.41 5.09
N GLN A 62 -0.39 0.11 4.76
CA GLN A 62 0.83 -0.70 4.64
C GLN A 62 1.15 -1.44 5.94
N LYS A 63 1.03 -0.77 7.10
CA LYS A 63 1.23 -1.40 8.41
C LYS A 63 0.16 -2.46 8.69
N GLU A 64 -1.10 -2.16 8.39
CA GLU A 64 -2.23 -3.07 8.66
C GLU A 64 -2.14 -4.39 7.88
N ILE A 65 -1.70 -4.34 6.63
CA ILE A 65 -1.58 -5.55 5.80
C ILE A 65 -0.18 -6.19 5.89
N GLY A 66 0.75 -5.61 6.65
CA GLY A 66 2.12 -6.09 6.76
C GLY A 66 2.92 -6.01 5.46
N ALA A 67 2.61 -5.04 4.60
CA ALA A 67 3.35 -4.82 3.36
C ALA A 67 4.76 -4.28 3.66
N ALA A 68 5.71 -4.60 2.79
CA ALA A 68 7.11 -4.20 2.92
C ALA A 68 7.28 -2.69 2.84
N LYS A 69 6.53 -2.01 1.95
CA LYS A 69 6.58 -0.56 1.79
C LYS A 69 5.33 0.02 1.16
N TYR A 70 5.08 1.29 1.46
CA TYR A 70 4.10 2.12 0.77
C TYR A 70 4.84 3.10 -0.15
N LEU A 71 4.39 3.21 -1.40
CA LEU A 71 4.94 4.12 -2.39
C LEU A 71 3.79 4.84 -3.10
N GLU A 72 4.07 6.01 -3.64
CA GLU A 72 3.10 6.77 -4.43
C GLU A 72 3.72 7.17 -5.76
N CYS A 73 2.94 7.09 -6.83
CA CYS A 73 3.40 7.48 -8.15
C CYS A 73 2.30 8.16 -8.97
N SER A 74 2.75 8.91 -9.97
CA SER A 74 1.93 9.43 -11.04
C SER A 74 2.54 8.96 -12.36
N ALA A 75 1.76 8.21 -13.13
CA ALA A 75 2.18 7.81 -14.48
C ALA A 75 2.22 9.01 -15.43
N LEU A 76 1.34 10.00 -15.23
CA LEU A 76 1.24 11.20 -16.07
C LEU A 76 2.45 12.12 -15.91
N THR A 77 2.82 12.44 -14.67
CA THR A 77 3.97 13.32 -14.36
C THR A 77 5.28 12.55 -14.21
N GLN A 78 5.23 11.22 -14.32
CA GLN A 78 6.34 10.28 -14.07
C GLN A 78 6.93 10.34 -12.65
N LYS A 79 6.36 11.14 -11.75
CA LYS A 79 6.80 11.27 -10.35
C LYS A 79 6.66 9.93 -9.63
N GLY A 80 7.75 9.47 -9.01
CA GLY A 80 7.78 8.25 -8.20
C GLY A 80 7.78 6.93 -8.98
N LEU A 81 7.63 6.96 -10.30
CA LEU A 81 7.50 5.74 -11.11
C LEU A 81 8.76 4.86 -11.03
N LYS A 82 9.94 5.46 -11.22
CA LYS A 82 11.23 4.75 -11.10
C LYS A 82 11.40 4.12 -9.71
N ALA A 83 11.05 4.86 -8.65
CA ALA A 83 11.18 4.38 -7.27
C ALA A 83 10.30 3.16 -7.00
N VAL A 84 9.10 3.09 -7.58
CA VAL A 84 8.21 1.92 -7.47
C VAL A 84 8.88 0.67 -8.03
N PHE A 85 9.45 0.75 -9.23
CA PHE A 85 10.11 -0.40 -9.86
C PHE A 85 11.43 -0.77 -9.17
N ASP A 86 12.25 0.22 -8.81
CA ASP A 86 13.49 -0.01 -8.07
C ASP A 86 13.20 -0.73 -6.74
N GLU A 87 12.16 -0.32 -6.01
CA GLU A 87 11.80 -0.96 -4.74
C GLU A 87 11.26 -2.37 -4.92
N ALA A 88 10.49 -2.63 -5.99
CA ALA A 88 10.02 -3.97 -6.32
C ALA A 88 11.19 -4.94 -6.51
N ILE A 89 12.23 -4.51 -7.23
CA ILE A 89 13.45 -5.29 -7.41
C ILE A 89 14.19 -5.46 -6.07
N ARG A 90 14.40 -4.36 -5.33
CA ARG A 90 15.12 -4.39 -4.04
C ARG A 90 14.44 -5.28 -3.01
N THR A 91 13.11 -5.31 -2.96
CA THR A 91 12.35 -6.10 -1.98
C THR A 91 12.60 -7.60 -2.15
N VAL A 92 12.87 -8.04 -3.38
CA VAL A 92 13.18 -9.44 -3.70
C VAL A 92 14.67 -9.75 -3.53
N LEU A 93 15.57 -8.86 -3.99
CA LEU A 93 17.01 -9.08 -3.94
C LEU A 93 17.61 -8.89 -2.53
N CYS A 94 17.04 -7.98 -1.74
CA CYS A 94 17.47 -7.64 -0.39
C CYS A 94 16.29 -7.78 0.58
N PRO A 95 15.86 -9.01 0.89
CA PRO A 95 14.76 -9.21 1.83
C PRO A 95 15.17 -8.65 3.19
N ALA A 96 14.45 -7.63 3.67
CA ALA A 96 14.63 -7.14 5.03
C ALA A 96 14.42 -8.31 6.00
N ALA A 97 15.32 -8.44 6.99
CA ALA A 97 15.22 -9.50 7.98
C ALA A 97 13.84 -9.43 8.63
N LYS A 98 12.99 -10.45 8.39
CA LYS A 98 11.67 -10.52 9.01
C LYS A 98 11.86 -10.38 10.52
N PRO A 99 11.17 -9.47 11.23
CA PRO A 99 11.20 -9.48 12.68
C PRO A 99 10.73 -10.87 13.12
N LYS A 100 11.63 -11.62 13.77
CA LYS A 100 11.32 -12.95 14.30
C LYS A 100 10.09 -12.79 15.20
N LYS A 101 8.96 -13.43 14.88
CA LYS A 101 7.89 -13.64 15.85
C LYS A 101 8.56 -14.27 17.08
N LYS A 102 8.60 -13.57 18.22
CA LYS A 102 8.99 -14.19 19.49
C LYS A 102 8.02 -15.36 19.67
N LYS A 103 8.50 -16.60 19.53
CA LYS A 103 7.73 -17.77 19.95
C LYS A 103 7.48 -17.55 21.43
N GLY A 104 6.20 -17.35 21.79
CA GLY A 104 5.77 -17.22 23.18
C GLY A 104 6.37 -18.38 23.96
N GLY A 105 7.01 -18.06 25.09
CA GLY A 105 7.61 -19.04 25.96
C GLY A 105 6.58 -20.11 26.33
N CYS A 106 6.97 -21.36 26.13
CA CYS A 106 6.32 -22.50 26.75
C CYS A 106 6.37 -22.28 28.27
N SER A 107 5.21 -22.10 28.91
CA SER A 107 5.11 -22.31 30.35
C SER A 107 4.64 -23.75 30.53
N LEU A 108 5.59 -24.61 30.93
CA LEU A 108 5.26 -25.90 31.52
C LEU A 108 4.68 -25.60 32.91
N ILE A 109 3.44 -26.03 33.13
CA ILE A 109 2.90 -26.33 34.46
C ILE A 109 2.59 -27.81 34.44
#